data_AF-A0A820Z4B6-F1
#
_entry.id   AF-A0A820Z4B6-F1
#
_cell.length_a   1.000
_cell.length_b   1.000
_cell.length_c   1.000
_cell.angle_alpha   90.00
_cell.angle_beta   90.00
_cell.angle_gamma   90.00
#
_symmetry.space_group_name_H-M   'P 1'
#
loop_
_entity.id
_entity.type
_entity.pdbx_description
1 polymer ?
#
loop_
_entity_poly.entity_id
_entity_poly.type
_entity_poly.pdbx_seq_one_letter_code
_entity_poly.pdbx_strand_id
1 'polypeptide(L)'
;VHCVLHIARDSPRPDVIVSVLAITNTNTSDAINNFHFQAAVPKNMRIKLQNPSTSELPVYNPILPPQAITQILIVSNPNKVS
;
A
#
# COMPACT_ATOMS: atom_id res chain seq x y z
N VAL A 1 -4.15 12.75 5.02
CA VAL A 1 -3.99 11.37 4.49
C VAL A 1 -2.55 10.95 4.68
N HIS A 2 -2.30 9.82 5.32
CA HIS A 2 -0.96 9.28 5.50
C HIS A 2 -0.84 7.95 4.75
N CYS A 3 0.28 7.74 4.09
CA CYS A 3 0.61 6.50 3.40
C CYS A 3 1.89 5.93 4.00
N VAL A 4 1.82 4.69 4.48
CA VAL A 4 2.96 3.98 5.06
C VAL A 4 3.18 2.70 4.24
N LEU A 5 4.41 2.49 3.78
CA LEU A 5 4.79 1.28 3.06
C LEU A 5 5.61 0.39 4.00
N HIS A 6 4.99 -0.69 4.46
CA HIS A 6 5.66 -1.69 5.27
C HIS A 6 6.33 -2.72 4.35
N ILE A 7 7.65 -2.81 4.39
CA ILE A 7 8.39 -3.83 3.63
C ILE A 7 8.37 -5.13 4.44
N ALA A 8 7.91 -6.22 3.82
CA ALA A 8 7.89 -7.51 4.46
C ALA A 8 9.31 -8.04 4.65
N ARG A 9 9.53 -8.75 5.77
CA ARG A 9 10.80 -9.43 6.03
C ARG A 9 11.03 -10.58 5.05
N ASP A 10 9.99 -11.38 4.83
CA ASP A 10 10.07 -12.57 4.00
C ASP A 10 9.66 -12.26 2.56
N SER A 11 10.25 -12.97 1.61
CA SER A 11 9.90 -12.89 0.20
C SER A 11 9.69 -14.29 -0.38
N PRO A 12 8.76 -14.43 -1.35
CA PRO A 12 8.54 -15.72 -2.00
C PRO A 12 9.75 -16.16 -2.86
N ARG A 13 10.57 -15.20 -3.32
CA ARG A 13 11.82 -15.40 -4.07
C ARG A 13 12.83 -14.28 -3.76
N PRO A 14 14.14 -14.48 -3.94
CA PRO A 14 15.17 -13.49 -3.58
C PRO A 14 15.06 -12.17 -4.38
N ASP A 15 14.64 -12.26 -5.64
CA ASP A 15 14.43 -11.14 -6.56
C ASP A 15 13.13 -10.37 -6.30
N VAL A 16 12.28 -10.85 -5.37
CA VAL A 16 10.97 -10.26 -5.08
C VAL A 16 10.99 -9.51 -3.76
N ILE A 17 10.36 -8.34 -3.76
CA ILE A 17 10.06 -7.55 -2.57
C ILE A 17 8.54 -7.52 -2.43
N VAL A 18 8.05 -7.89 -1.25
CA VAL A 18 6.64 -7.79 -0.89
C VAL A 18 6.50 -6.65 0.11
N SER A 19 5.52 -5.78 -0.11
CA SER A 19 5.21 -4.69 0.80
C SER A 19 3.71 -4.55 1.00
N VAL A 20 3.32 -4.03 2.16
CA VAL A 20 1.94 -3.67 2.47
C VAL A 20 1.86 -2.15 2.55
N LEU A 21 1.08 -1.55 1.66
CA LEU A 21 0.71 -0.15 1.73
C LEU A 21 -0.48 -0.01 2.68
N ALA A 22 -0.30 0.77 3.74
CA ALA A 22 -1.34 1.16 4.69
C ALA A 22 -1.63 2.65 4.53
N ILE A 23 -2.90 3.00 4.39
CA ILE A 23 -3.33 4.37 4.12
C ILE A 23 -4.38 4.75 5.14
N THR A 24 -4.18 5.86 5.83
CA THR A 24 -5.08 6.31 6.89
C THR A 24 -5.55 7.74 6.64
N ASN A 25 -6.77 8.02 7.07
CA ASN A 25 -7.34 9.36 7.06
C ASN A 25 -7.31 9.94 8.48
N THR A 26 -6.63 11.09 8.62
CA THR A 26 -6.55 11.88 9.85
C THR A 26 -7.36 13.19 9.75
N ASN A 27 -8.07 13.40 8.64
CA ASN A 27 -8.92 14.56 8.44
C ASN A 27 -10.26 14.38 9.19
N THR A 28 -10.68 15.40 9.95
CA THR A 28 -11.90 15.42 10.78
C THR A 28 -13.13 16.05 10.12
N SER A 29 -13.02 16.57 8.90
CA SER A 29 -14.13 17.14 8.12
C SER A 29 -14.50 16.31 6.88
N ASP A 30 -13.52 15.69 6.22
CA ASP A 30 -13.71 15.10 4.89
C ASP A 30 -13.36 13.61 4.83
N ALA A 31 -14.28 12.83 4.25
CA ALA A 31 -14.08 11.43 3.92
C ALA A 31 -13.36 11.29 2.58
N ILE A 32 -12.65 10.18 2.40
CA ILE A 32 -12.01 9.80 1.14
C ILE A 32 -12.89 8.73 0.49
N ASN A 33 -13.28 8.98 -0.75
CA ASN A 33 -14.02 8.01 -1.56
C ASN A 33 -13.23 7.70 -2.83
N ASN A 34 -13.37 6.48 -3.35
CA ASN A 34 -12.72 6.04 -4.60
C ASN A 34 -11.20 6.23 -4.61
N PHE A 35 -10.54 5.92 -3.49
CA PHE A 35 -9.09 5.98 -3.41
C PHE A 35 -8.46 4.93 -4.33
N HIS A 36 -7.55 5.38 -5.20
CA HIS A 36 -6.79 4.52 -6.10
C HIS A 36 -5.29 4.80 -5.99
N PHE A 37 -4.53 3.78 -5.58
CA PHE A 37 -3.09 3.82 -5.64
C PHE A 37 -2.57 3.26 -6.96
N GLN A 38 -1.62 3.97 -7.57
CA GLN A 38 -0.91 3.53 -8.75
C GLN A 38 0.58 3.68 -8.52
N ALA A 39 1.36 2.77 -9.09
CA ALA A 39 2.82 2.81 -9.01
C ALA A 39 3.43 2.35 -10.32
N ALA A 40 4.56 2.97 -10.66
CA ALA A 40 5.40 2.61 -11.79
C ALA A 40 6.79 2.24 -11.29
N VAL A 41 7.47 1.35 -12.00
CA VAL A 41 8.84 0.94 -11.72
C VAL A 41 9.68 1.06 -12.99
N PRO A 42 11.01 1.11 -12.88
CA PRO A 42 11.89 1.05 -14.04
C PRO A 42 11.61 -0.17 -14.94
N LYS A 43 11.93 -0.07 -16.24
CA LYS A 43 11.56 -1.08 -17.26
C LYS A 43 12.10 -2.49 -17.00
N ASN A 44 13.24 -2.59 -16.33
CA ASN A 44 13.86 -3.87 -15.96
C ASN A 44 13.15 -4.55 -14.76
N MET A 45 12.27 -3.83 -14.06
CA MET A 45 11.51 -4.33 -12.91
C MET A 45 10.05 -4.54 -13.30
N ARG A 46 9.33 -5.31 -12.48
CA ARG A 46 7.87 -5.48 -12.61
C ARG A 46 7.21 -5.19 -11.28
N ILE A 47 6.05 -4.53 -11.31
CA ILE A 47 5.23 -4.29 -10.14
C ILE A 47 3.84 -4.86 -10.36
N LYS A 48 3.31 -5.52 -9.33
CA LYS A 48 1.93 -6.00 -9.28
C LYS A 48 1.29 -5.47 -8.01
N LEU A 49 0.21 -4.71 -8.18
CA LEU A 49 -0.66 -4.27 -7.10
C LEU A 49 -1.78 -5.29 -6.95
N GLN A 50 -1.99 -5.84 -5.76
CA GLN A 50 -3.19 -6.62 -5.47
C GLN A 50 -4.38 -5.69 -5.25
N ASN A 51 -5.59 -6.24 -5.19
CA ASN A 51 -6.76 -5.45 -4.83
C ASN A 51 -6.58 -4.85 -3.42
N PRO A 52 -6.95 -3.57 -3.22
CA PRO A 52 -6.99 -2.99 -1.90
C PRO A 52 -8.12 -3.61 -1.07
N SER A 53 -8.04 -3.50 0.26
CA SER A 53 -9.10 -3.95 1.17
C SER A 53 -10.41 -3.17 1.02
N THR A 54 -10.31 -1.88 0.74
CA THR A 54 -11.41 -0.96 0.47
C THR A 54 -10.87 0.22 -0.34
N SER A 55 -11.76 1.01 -0.96
CA SER A 55 -11.45 2.26 -1.65
C SER A 55 -11.95 3.49 -0.90
N GLU A 56 -12.44 3.33 0.32
CA GLU A 56 -13.08 4.40 1.10
C GLU A 56 -12.46 4.50 2.49
N LEU A 57 -12.30 5.72 2.99
CA LEU A 57 -11.91 6.00 4.35
C LEU A 57 -12.85 7.06 4.94
N PRO A 58 -13.50 6.78 6.08
CA PRO A 58 -14.35 7.77 6.72
C PRO A 58 -13.51 8.93 7.26
N VAL A 59 -14.23 9.96 7.70
CA VAL A 59 -13.67 11.03 8.52
C VAL A 59 -13.03 10.44 9.78
N TYR A 60 -11.88 10.99 10.18
CA TYR A 60 -11.20 10.61 11.41
C TYR A 60 -12.09 10.85 12.64
N ASN A 61 -12.26 9.82 13.46
CA ASN A 61 -12.97 9.89 14.72
C ASN A 61 -12.05 9.39 15.85
N PRO A 62 -11.66 10.24 16.82
CA PRO A 62 -10.71 9.86 17.87
C PRO A 62 -11.24 8.81 18.86
N ILE A 63 -12.55 8.55 18.86
CA ILE A 63 -13.17 7.53 19.73
C ILE A 63 -13.04 6.13 19.10
N LEU A 64 -13.01 6.06 17.77
CA LEU A 64 -12.93 4.80 17.03
C LEU A 64 -11.48 4.50 16.64
N PRO A 65 -11.11 3.21 16.51
CA PRO A 65 -9.84 2.85 15.91
C PRO A 65 -9.69 3.47 14.50
N PRO A 66 -8.51 4.00 14.14
CA PRO A 66 -8.28 4.50 12.80
C PRO A 66 -8.52 3.42 11.75
N GLN A 67 -9.39 3.70 10.78
CA GLN A 67 -9.57 2.83 9.63
C GLN A 67 -8.43 3.02 8.63
N ALA A 68 -8.06 1.93 7.95
CA ALA A 68 -6.99 1.93 6.97
C ALA A 68 -7.36 1.16 5.71
N ILE A 69 -6.98 1.70 4.56
CA ILE A 69 -6.89 0.93 3.32
C ILE A 69 -5.57 0.17 3.37
N THR A 70 -5.63 -1.14 3.17
CA THR A 70 -4.44 -1.98 3.05
C THR A 70 -4.37 -2.54 1.65
N GLN A 71 -3.21 -2.47 1.02
CA GLN A 71 -2.99 -3.02 -0.31
C GLN A 71 -1.61 -3.69 -0.38
N ILE A 72 -1.55 -4.88 -0.97
CA ILE A 72 -0.29 -5.62 -1.15
C ILE A 72 0.37 -5.19 -2.47
N LEU A 73 1.65 -4.85 -2.39
CA LEU A 73 2.51 -4.51 -3.51
C LEU A 73 3.58 -5.57 -3.65
N ILE A 74 3.75 -6.10 -4.86
CA ILE A 74 4.77 -7.10 -5.18
C ILE A 74 5.65 -6.52 -6.27
N VAL A 75 6.93 -6.33 -5.96
CA VAL A 75 7.92 -5.80 -6.90
C VAL A 75 8.94 -6.90 -7.18
N SER A 76 9.14 -7.24 -8.46
CA SER A 76 10.20 -8.13 -8.91
C SER A 76 11.34 -7.30 -9.49
N ASN A 77 12.54 -7.45 -8.94
CA ASN A 77 13.77 -6.81 -9.37
C ASN A 77 14.79 -7.88 -9.78
N PRO A 78 14.89 -8.24 -11.07
CA PRO A 78 15.80 -9.30 -11.53
C PRO A 78 17.28 -8.94 -11.35
N ASN A 79 17.61 -7.66 -11.18
CA ASN A 79 18.99 -7.20 -10.95
C ASN A 79 19.35 -7.16 -9.46
N LYS A 80 18.40 -7.50 -8.56
CA LYS A 80 18.67 -7.58 -7.14
C LYS A 80 19.47 -8.86 -6.89
N VAL A 81 20.78 -8.69 -6.76
CA VAL A 81 21.69 -9.76 -6.34
C VAL A 81 21.51 -9.93 -4.83
N SER A 82 21.10 -11.13 -4.40
CA SER A 82 21.00 -11.54 -3.00
C SER A 82 22.37 -11.66 -2.34
#